data_AF-A0A349LZQ5-F1
#
_entry.id   AF-A0A349LZQ5-F1
#
_cell.length_a   1.000
_cell.length_b   1.000
_cell.length_c   1.000
_cell.angle_alpha   90.00
_cell.angle_beta   90.00
_cell.angle_gamma   90.00
#
_symmetry.space_group_name_H-M   'P 1'
#
loop_
_entity.id
_entity.type
_entity.pdbx_description
1 polymer ?
#
loop_
_entity_poly.entity_id
_entity_poly.type
_entity_poly.pdbx_seq_one_letter_code
_entity_poly.pdbx_strand_id
1 'polypeptide(L)'
;MISTARDLARFFRALLVERTLLPDDLLQQMMSVIQDQPPAEEMYGLGLMADPLASDMVWGHAGGGFGYRNLPYLQCDTGRFVVFMINGSYGYRVLTGARPMPERAIRAEAYR
;
A
#
# COMPACT_ATOMS: atom_id res chain seq x y z
N MET A 1 -4.30 1.16 -13.72
CA MET A 1 -5.07 -0.09 -13.88
C MET A 1 -6.41 0.05 -13.15
N ILE A 2 -7.47 -0.61 -13.61
CA ILE A 2 -8.76 -0.70 -12.92
C ILE A 2 -8.91 -2.14 -12.42
N SER A 3 -9.25 -2.34 -11.14
CA SER A 3 -9.29 -3.66 -10.51
C SER A 3 -10.20 -3.67 -9.28
N THR A 4 -10.35 -4.82 -8.64
CA THR A 4 -11.09 -5.00 -7.38
C THR A 4 -10.15 -5.27 -6.20
N ALA A 5 -10.62 -5.08 -4.97
CA ALA A 5 -9.84 -5.43 -3.77
C ALA A 5 -9.44 -6.91 -3.76
N ARG A 6 -10.33 -7.79 -4.24
CA ARG A 6 -10.08 -9.22 -4.33
C ARG A 6 -8.97 -9.54 -5.33
N ASP A 7 -8.93 -8.83 -6.45
CA ASP A 7 -7.91 -9.07 -7.47
C ASP A 7 -6.55 -8.51 -7.05
N LEU A 8 -6.51 -7.36 -6.37
CA LEU A 8 -5.29 -6.90 -5.70
C LEU A 8 -4.77 -7.93 -4.69
N ALA A 9 -5.67 -8.54 -3.90
CA ALA A 9 -5.29 -9.61 -2.96
C ALA A 9 -4.72 -10.83 -3.62
N ARG A 10 -5.33 -11.28 -4.72
CA ARG A 10 -4.80 -12.40 -5.50
C ARG A 10 -3.43 -12.07 -6.07
N PHE A 11 -3.26 -10.88 -6.63
CA PHE A 11 -1.99 -10.44 -7.21
C PHE A 11 -0.87 -10.41 -6.17
N PHE A 12 -1.04 -9.70 -5.05
CA PHE A 12 0.02 -9.59 -4.04
C PHE A 12 0.33 -10.94 -3.38
N ARG A 13 -0.68 -11.79 -3.16
CA ARG A 13 -0.44 -13.16 -2.68
C ARG A 13 0.36 -13.99 -3.68
N ALA A 14 -0.01 -13.98 -4.95
CA ALA A 14 0.71 -14.69 -6.00
C ALA A 14 2.16 -14.20 -6.13
N LEU A 15 2.39 -12.89 -5.98
CA LEU A 15 3.71 -12.27 -6.07
C LEU A 15 4.61 -12.59 -4.87
N LEU A 16 4.12 -12.36 -3.65
CA LEU A 16 4.97 -12.27 -2.44
C LEU A 16 4.90 -13.50 -1.54
N VAL A 17 3.76 -14.20 -1.52
CA VAL A 17 3.56 -15.40 -0.68
C VAL A 17 3.79 -16.66 -1.49
N GLU A 18 3.05 -16.80 -2.59
CA GLU A 18 3.09 -18.00 -3.43
C GLU A 18 4.26 -17.97 -4.42
N ARG A 19 4.82 -16.78 -4.68
CA ARG A 19 6.00 -16.52 -5.51
C ARG A 19 5.94 -17.19 -6.89
N THR A 20 4.78 -17.13 -7.51
CA THR A 20 4.50 -17.80 -8.80
C THR A 20 4.65 -16.87 -10.01
N LEU A 21 4.79 -15.55 -9.78
CA LEU A 21 4.77 -14.55 -10.84
C LEU A 21 6.13 -14.19 -11.42
N LEU A 22 7.22 -14.42 -10.66
CA LEU A 22 8.58 -14.04 -11.05
C LEU A 22 9.60 -15.08 -10.56
N PRO A 23 10.73 -15.23 -11.25
CA PRO A 23 11.93 -15.85 -10.70
C PRO A 23 12.38 -15.20 -9.38
N ASP A 24 12.98 -16.00 -8.50
CA ASP A 24 13.38 -15.56 -7.15
C ASP A 24 14.36 -14.38 -7.16
N ASP A 25 15.27 -14.32 -8.12
CA ASP A 25 16.26 -13.24 -8.25
C ASP A 25 15.61 -11.90 -8.61
N LEU A 26 14.58 -11.90 -9.45
CA LEU A 26 13.81 -10.70 -9.78
C LEU A 26 12.90 -10.27 -8.64
N LEU A 27 12.29 -11.22 -7.93
CA LEU A 27 11.48 -10.92 -6.75
C LEU A 27 12.33 -10.30 -5.65
N GLN A 28 13.53 -10.83 -5.41
CA GLN A 28 14.49 -10.26 -4.47
C GLN A 28 14.87 -8.81 -4.83
N GLN A 29 15.07 -8.52 -6.12
CA GLN A 29 15.32 -7.14 -6.58
C GLN A 29 14.12 -6.22 -6.31
N MET A 30 12.88 -6.69 -6.52
CA MET A 30 11.69 -5.90 -6.20
C MET A 30 11.55 -5.60 -4.71
N MET A 31 11.89 -6.56 -3.84
CA MET A 31 11.82 -6.43 -2.39
C MET A 31 13.06 -5.76 -1.77
N SER A 32 14.10 -5.48 -2.56
CA SER A 32 15.29 -4.78 -2.07
C SER A 32 14.96 -3.31 -1.84
N VAL A 33 14.91 -2.92 -0.57
CA VAL A 33 14.59 -1.54 -0.17
C VAL A 33 15.85 -0.75 0.12
N ILE A 34 15.84 0.53 -0.24
CA ILE A 34 16.91 1.47 0.11
C ILE A 34 16.43 2.29 1.30
N GLN A 35 17.29 2.42 2.32
CA GLN A 35 17.02 3.32 3.44
C GLN A 35 17.38 4.75 3.02
N ASP A 36 16.39 5.64 3.05
CA ASP A 36 16.60 7.07 2.86
C ASP A 36 17.48 7.66 3.98
N GLN A 37 18.15 8.76 3.66
CA GLN A 37 18.94 9.56 4.61
C GLN A 37 18.47 11.03 4.54
N PRO A 38 17.68 11.51 5.52
CA PRO A 38 17.25 10.84 6.76
C PRO A 38 16.22 9.71 6.50
N PRO A 39 16.02 8.78 7.46
CA PRO A 39 15.08 7.68 7.31
C PRO A 39 13.66 8.17 7.02
N ALA A 40 13.07 7.71 5.92
CA ALA A 40 11.66 7.91 5.62
C ALA A 40 10.78 7.03 6.54
N GLU A 41 9.53 7.44 6.76
CA GLU A 41 8.53 6.63 7.49
C GLU A 41 8.25 5.30 6.77
N GLU A 42 8.41 5.29 5.44
CA GLU A 42 8.11 4.19 4.52
C GLU A 42 9.37 3.89 3.69
N MET A 43 9.66 2.62 3.46
CA MET A 43 10.74 2.18 2.58
C MET A 43 10.19 1.74 1.22
N TYR A 44 11.01 1.84 0.19
CA TYR A 44 10.53 1.60 -1.17
C TYR A 44 11.55 0.79 -1.99
N GLY A 45 11.06 -0.30 -2.58
CA GLY A 45 11.79 -1.16 -3.53
C GLY A 45 11.39 -0.89 -4.98
N LEU A 46 11.48 -1.88 -5.87
CA LEU A 46 11.07 -1.68 -7.27
C LEU A 46 9.55 -1.88 -7.40
N GLY A 47 8.80 -0.81 -7.17
CA GLY A 47 7.34 -0.81 -7.26
C GLY A 47 6.64 -1.47 -6.07
N LEU A 48 7.34 -1.64 -4.96
CA LEU A 48 6.81 -2.16 -3.70
C LEU A 48 7.15 -1.21 -2.57
N MET A 49 6.13 -0.89 -1.80
CA MET A 49 6.19 -0.19 -0.54
C MET A 49 6.41 -1.20 0.59
N ALA A 50 7.23 -0.82 1.57
CA ALA A 50 7.56 -1.60 2.74
C ALA A 50 7.40 -0.72 3.99
N ASP A 51 6.30 -0.94 4.71
CA ASP A 51 5.94 -0.18 5.90
C ASP A 51 6.29 -0.97 7.17
N PRO A 52 7.23 -0.46 8.00
CA PRO A 52 7.53 -1.08 9.28
C PRO A 52 6.36 -0.87 10.27
N LEU A 53 5.88 -1.98 10.83
CA LEU A 53 5.02 -2.02 12.01
C LEU A 53 5.87 -2.33 13.26
N ALA A 54 5.27 -2.21 14.45
CA ALA A 54 5.99 -2.38 15.72
C ALA A 54 6.75 -3.72 15.86
N SER A 55 6.29 -4.79 15.19
CA SER A 55 6.91 -6.12 15.24
C SER A 55 7.12 -6.77 13.86
N ASP A 56 6.72 -6.10 12.78
CA ASP A 56 6.55 -6.74 11.48
C ASP A 56 6.77 -5.75 10.33
N MET A 57 6.84 -6.27 9.11
CA MET A 57 6.87 -5.49 7.87
C MET A 57 5.63 -5.82 7.04
N VAL A 58 4.94 -4.80 6.52
CA VAL A 58 3.87 -5.01 5.53
C VAL A 58 4.26 -4.46 4.18
N TRP A 59 3.88 -5.20 3.14
CA TRP A 59 4.23 -4.94 1.76
C TRP A 59 3.00 -4.59 0.93
N GLY A 60 3.16 -3.71 -0.04
CA GLY A 60 2.08 -3.36 -0.94
C GLY A 60 2.47 -2.26 -1.91
N HIS A 61 1.46 -1.55 -2.41
CA HIS A 61 1.66 -0.30 -3.12
C HIS A 61 0.35 0.50 -3.11
N ALA A 62 0.34 1.67 -2.48
CA ALA A 62 -0.81 2.55 -2.45
C ALA A 62 -1.00 3.23 -3.81
N GLY A 63 -2.24 3.49 -4.19
CA GLY A 63 -2.55 4.26 -5.38
C GLY A 63 -3.69 5.22 -5.13
N GLY A 64 -3.68 6.37 -5.77
CA GLY A 64 -4.78 7.32 -5.62
C GLY A 64 -4.69 8.49 -6.58
N GLY A 65 -5.83 9.11 -6.81
CA GLY A 65 -6.02 10.23 -7.72
C GLY A 65 -7.51 10.36 -8.09
N PHE A 66 -7.94 11.49 -8.62
CA PHE A 66 -9.28 11.67 -9.24
C PHE A 66 -10.50 11.08 -8.49
N GLY A 67 -10.46 11.07 -7.15
CA GLY A 67 -11.58 10.69 -6.29
C GLY A 67 -11.46 9.28 -5.71
N TYR A 68 -10.41 8.52 -6.08
CA TYR A 68 -10.15 7.20 -5.52
C TYR A 68 -8.84 7.14 -4.74
N ARG A 69 -8.76 6.18 -3.81
CA ARG A 69 -7.53 5.74 -3.15
C ARG A 69 -7.63 4.26 -2.85
N ASN A 70 -6.51 3.55 -2.90
CA ASN A 70 -6.38 2.18 -2.43
C ASN A 70 -5.12 2.01 -1.58
N LEU A 71 -5.19 1.11 -0.60
CA LEU A 71 -4.12 0.80 0.35
C LEU A 71 -4.10 -0.73 0.60
N PRO A 72 -3.31 -1.49 -0.17
CA PRO A 72 -3.10 -2.92 0.06
C PRO A 72 -1.91 -3.14 1.01
N TYR A 73 -2.07 -3.99 2.02
CA TYR A 73 -1.03 -4.35 2.98
C TYR A 73 -0.98 -5.85 3.23
N LEU A 74 0.18 -6.45 2.95
CA LEU A 74 0.49 -7.88 3.10
C LEU A 74 1.61 -8.11 4.10
N GLN A 75 1.35 -8.92 5.12
CA GLN A 75 2.42 -9.50 5.94
C GLN A 75 2.78 -10.86 5.33
N CYS A 76 4.03 -11.00 4.87
CA CYS A 76 4.45 -12.14 4.05
C CYS A 76 4.45 -13.48 4.82
N ASP A 77 4.90 -13.48 6.08
CA ASP A 77 5.11 -14.73 6.83
C ASP A 77 3.82 -15.42 7.25
N THR A 78 2.78 -14.64 7.55
CA THR A 78 1.45 -15.11 7.94
C THR A 78 0.48 -15.15 6.77
N GLY A 79 0.81 -14.51 5.66
CA GLY A 79 -0.08 -14.32 4.51
C GLY A 79 -1.31 -13.45 4.81
N ARG A 80 -1.33 -12.73 5.95
CA ARG A 80 -2.42 -11.83 6.31
C ARG A 80 -2.42 -10.63 5.38
N PHE A 81 -3.58 -10.36 4.81
CA PHE A 81 -3.73 -9.31 3.80
C PHE A 81 -4.99 -8.48 4.03
N VAL A 82 -4.85 -7.17 3.89
CA VAL A 82 -5.96 -6.21 3.93
C VAL A 82 -5.88 -5.27 2.74
N VAL A 83 -7.03 -4.89 2.18
CA VAL A 83 -7.13 -3.86 1.14
C VAL A 83 -8.19 -2.86 1.53
N PHE A 84 -7.82 -1.60 1.60
CA PHE A 84 -8.77 -0.50 1.65
C PHE A 84 -8.98 0.04 0.23
N MET A 85 -10.24 0.25 -0.17
CA MET A 85 -10.61 0.96 -1.39
C MET A 85 -11.60 2.05 -1.03
N ILE A 86 -11.29 3.29 -1.40
CA ILE A 86 -12.03 4.48 -0.98
C ILE A 86 -12.37 5.28 -2.23
N ASN A 87 -13.66 5.53 -2.46
CA ASN A 87 -14.19 6.39 -3.52
C ASN A 87 -14.63 7.75 -2.93
N GLY A 88 -13.67 8.48 -2.37
CA GLY A 88 -13.90 9.78 -1.74
C GLY A 88 -12.61 10.47 -1.27
N SER A 89 -11.46 10.14 -1.87
CA SER A 89 -10.15 10.68 -1.46
C SER A 89 -9.96 12.14 -1.91
N TYR A 90 -8.76 12.72 -1.79
CA TYR A 90 -8.42 14.09 -2.24
C TYR A 90 -9.00 14.52 -3.60
N GLY A 91 -9.28 13.59 -4.52
CA GLY A 91 -9.94 13.96 -5.76
C GLY A 91 -11.41 14.35 -5.63
N TYR A 92 -12.12 14.02 -4.54
CA TYR A 92 -13.40 14.64 -4.20
C TYR A 92 -13.24 16.15 -4.06
N ARG A 93 -12.20 16.64 -3.36
CA ARG A 93 -11.88 18.08 -3.30
C ARG A 93 -11.56 18.66 -4.68
N VAL A 94 -10.79 17.96 -5.50
CA VAL A 94 -10.43 18.42 -6.86
C VAL A 94 -11.66 18.46 -7.76
N LEU A 95 -12.61 17.54 -7.59
CA LEU A 95 -13.84 17.42 -8.39
C LEU A 95 -14.99 18.32 -7.88
N THR A 96 -15.04 18.64 -6.58
CA THR A 96 -16.19 19.33 -5.96
C THR A 96 -15.86 20.69 -5.34
N GLY A 97 -14.59 21.03 -5.16
CA GLY A 97 -14.16 22.27 -4.49
C GLY A 97 -14.37 22.28 -2.96
N ALA A 98 -14.92 21.23 -2.36
CA ALA A 98 -15.16 21.15 -0.92
C ALA A 98 -13.85 20.94 -0.13
N ARG A 99 -13.67 21.66 0.99
CA ARG A 99 -12.45 21.61 1.82
C ARG A 99 -12.32 20.21 2.48
N PRO A 100 -11.15 19.56 2.43
CA PRO A 100 -10.96 18.25 3.06
C PRO A 100 -10.79 18.44 4.57
N MET A 101 -11.13 17.40 5.33
CA MET A 101 -10.81 17.36 6.77
C MET A 101 -9.29 17.47 6.97
N PRO A 102 -8.83 18.24 7.97
CA PRO A 102 -7.40 18.40 8.22
C PRO A 102 -6.75 17.05 8.58
N GLU A 103 -5.52 16.85 8.09
CA GLU A 103 -4.73 15.61 8.14
C GLU A 103 -4.58 15.02 9.56
N ARG A 104 -4.58 15.87 10.60
CA ARG A 104 -4.57 15.45 12.02
C ARG A 104 -5.83 14.72 12.47
N ALA A 105 -6.98 14.98 11.85
CA ALA A 105 -8.24 14.33 12.23
C ALA A 105 -8.29 12.87 11.74
N ILE A 106 -7.76 12.59 10.56
CA ILE A 106 -7.83 11.27 9.92
C ILE A 106 -6.92 10.25 10.62
N ARG A 107 -5.69 10.66 11.01
CA ARG A 107 -4.78 9.78 11.78
C ARG A 107 -5.30 9.47 13.19
N ALA A 108 -6.12 10.34 13.79
CA ALA A 108 -6.64 10.14 15.15
C ALA A 108 -7.87 9.21 15.20
N GLU A 109 -8.68 9.16 14.14
CA GLU A 109 -9.87 8.30 14.06
C GLU A 109 -9.58 6.89 13.54
N ALA A 110 -8.51 6.71 12.75
CA ALA A 110 -8.15 5.38 12.22
C ALA A 110 -7.61 4.40 13.28
N TYR A 111 -7.29 4.88 14.49
CA TYR A 111 -6.74 4.10 15.61
C TYR A 111 -7.62 4.14 16.87
N ARG A 112 -8.91 4.45 16.75
CA ARG A 112 -9.91 4.28 17.81
C ARG A 112 -10.91 3.18 17.47
#